data_AF-A0A409X8D8-F1
#
_entry.id   AF-A0A409X8D8-F1
#
_cell.length_a   1.000
_cell.length_b   1.000
_cell.length_c   1.000
_cell.angle_alpha   90.00
_cell.angle_beta   90.00
_cell.angle_gamma   90.00
#
_symmetry.space_group_name_H-M   'P 1'
#
loop_
_entity.id
_entity.type
_entity.pdbx_description
1 polymer ?
#
loop_
_entity_poly.entity_id
_entity_poly.type
_entity_poly.pdbx_seq_one_letter_code
_entity_poly.pdbx_strand_id
1 'polypeptide(L)'
;MSIPITKVVASVSPQGANNIHDRFRIARRRESLTDIRQPRILHPLENEGLRLLVLENISLDAVAAFRAQGYYVDHSTKAMSEDELVEKIGSYQAIGIRSKTKITARVLKAASKLLVIGCFCIGTNQVDLTAAARAGIPVFNSPFSNSRSVAELVMAELIALSRQLFERSYELRTGIWNKQSKGCWEIRGKTLGIVGYGHIGSQLSVLAEAFGLRVLFYDVVNIMPLGSARQVETLASLLAQSDFVTLHVPELPETINMISKEQLCQMKKGAYLINNARGRVVDIPALIEALQSKHLAGAAIDVFPAEPGANGAPFDDQLNSWASILRALPNVILTPHIGGSTEEAQKMIGEEVAQALSRYLGYGSTMGAVNFPEVDLRAIPAEQGGQIRVCHIHKNQPGVLKQVNEALSPYNVEKQYTDSKGEVAYLMADIADVSFKELPQLKERISSTDSNIITRFLA
;
A
#
# COMPACT_ATOMS: atom_id res chain seq x y z
N MET A 1 -29.75 -78.73 31.51
CA MET A 1 -29.86 -77.41 32.15
C MET A 1 -29.26 -76.40 31.18
N SER A 2 -30.13 -75.74 30.43
CA SER A 2 -29.77 -74.90 29.29
C SER A 2 -29.89 -73.45 29.72
N ILE A 3 -28.77 -72.76 29.89
CA ILE A 3 -28.72 -71.36 30.31
C ILE A 3 -29.04 -70.49 29.08
N PRO A 4 -30.05 -69.58 29.14
CA PRO A 4 -30.51 -68.82 28.00
C PRO A 4 -29.70 -67.52 27.78
N ILE A 5 -29.68 -67.12 26.52
CA ILE A 5 -28.99 -65.98 25.90
C ILE A 5 -29.42 -64.64 26.51
N THR A 6 -28.45 -63.87 27.01
CA THR A 6 -28.64 -62.50 27.50
C THR A 6 -28.78 -61.54 26.32
N LYS A 7 -29.97 -60.98 26.10
CA LYS A 7 -30.19 -59.80 25.25
C LYS A 7 -29.63 -58.57 25.96
N VAL A 8 -28.61 -57.94 25.39
CA VAL A 8 -28.14 -56.61 25.80
C VAL A 8 -29.14 -55.57 25.27
N VAL A 9 -29.85 -54.92 26.20
CA VAL A 9 -30.71 -53.77 25.90
C VAL A 9 -29.82 -52.54 25.71
N ALA A 10 -29.81 -51.98 24.50
CA ALA A 10 -29.17 -50.71 24.23
C ALA A 10 -29.89 -49.59 25.00
N SER A 11 -29.15 -48.85 25.82
CA SER A 11 -29.65 -47.66 26.51
C SER A 11 -29.98 -46.58 25.48
N VAL A 12 -31.25 -46.18 25.46
CA VAL A 12 -31.76 -45.05 24.66
C VAL A 12 -31.22 -43.76 25.28
N SER A 13 -30.43 -42.98 24.52
CA SER A 13 -29.94 -41.67 24.95
C SER A 13 -31.10 -40.70 25.21
N PRO A 14 -31.04 -39.85 26.25
CA PRO A 14 -32.11 -38.91 26.55
C PRO A 14 -32.31 -37.92 25.39
N GLN A 15 -33.54 -37.84 24.89
CA GLN A 15 -33.98 -36.76 24.02
C GLN A 15 -34.12 -35.49 24.87
N GLY A 16 -33.18 -34.56 24.72
CA GLY A 16 -33.26 -33.26 25.37
C GLY A 16 -31.95 -32.83 26.02
N ALA A 17 -30.98 -32.43 25.20
CA ALA A 17 -29.89 -31.58 25.66
C ALA A 17 -29.45 -30.71 24.48
N ASN A 18 -29.61 -29.39 24.65
CA ASN A 18 -29.16 -28.36 23.73
C ASN A 18 -27.71 -28.64 23.30
N ASN A 19 -27.54 -28.96 22.03
CA ASN A 19 -26.24 -29.22 21.45
C ASN A 19 -25.38 -27.95 21.57
N ILE A 20 -24.05 -28.06 21.69
CA ILE A 20 -23.16 -26.90 21.82
C ILE A 20 -23.39 -25.89 20.68
N HIS A 21 -23.71 -26.39 19.48
CA HIS A 21 -24.09 -25.59 18.33
C HIS A 21 -25.37 -24.77 18.51
N ASP A 22 -26.36 -25.26 19.25
CA ASP A 22 -27.60 -24.51 19.55
C ASP A 22 -27.37 -23.43 20.61
N ARG A 23 -26.46 -23.66 21.57
CA ARG A 23 -26.03 -22.63 22.52
C ARG A 23 -25.32 -21.47 21.79
N PHE A 24 -24.48 -21.77 20.79
CA PHE A 24 -23.86 -20.74 19.94
C PHE A 24 -24.86 -20.03 19.01
N ARG A 25 -25.91 -20.72 18.55
CA ARG A 25 -26.97 -20.10 17.73
C ARG A 25 -27.90 -19.19 18.53
N ILE A 26 -28.22 -19.54 19.78
CA ILE A 26 -29.09 -18.74 20.65
C ILE A 26 -28.34 -17.52 21.19
N ALA A 27 -27.06 -17.66 21.54
CA ALA A 27 -26.21 -16.53 21.95
C ALA A 27 -26.06 -15.47 20.83
N ARG A 28 -26.00 -15.89 19.55
CA ARG A 28 -25.96 -14.96 18.41
C ARG A 28 -27.27 -14.26 18.08
N ARG A 29 -28.40 -14.64 18.70
CA ARG A 29 -29.73 -14.09 18.36
C ARG A 29 -30.32 -13.15 19.42
N ARG A 30 -29.66 -12.95 20.57
CA ARG A 30 -30.22 -12.08 21.65
C ARG A 30 -29.24 -11.20 22.42
N GLU A 31 -27.95 -11.21 22.09
CA GLU A 31 -27.06 -10.08 22.41
C GLU A 31 -26.87 -9.31 21.12
N SER A 32 -27.61 -8.21 21.03
CA SER A 32 -27.60 -7.30 19.92
C SER A 32 -26.21 -6.72 19.71
N LEU A 33 -25.75 -6.72 18.48
CA LEU A 33 -24.65 -5.88 17.97
C LEU A 33 -24.96 -4.37 18.10
N THR A 34 -25.85 -3.96 19.01
CA THR A 34 -26.28 -2.57 19.24
C THR A 34 -25.37 -1.80 20.19
N ASP A 35 -24.49 -2.47 20.94
CA ASP A 35 -23.59 -1.79 21.90
C ASP A 35 -22.22 -1.40 21.31
N ILE A 36 -21.99 -1.64 20.01
CA ILE A 36 -20.89 -0.98 19.32
C ILE A 36 -21.33 0.46 19.06
N ARG A 37 -20.93 1.37 19.97
CA ARG A 37 -21.11 2.82 19.80
C ARG A 37 -20.68 3.22 18.39
N GLN A 38 -21.64 3.60 17.56
CA GLN A 38 -21.37 3.97 16.18
C GLN A 38 -20.58 5.29 16.17
N PRO A 39 -19.46 5.37 15.42
CA PRO A 39 -18.72 6.62 15.29
C PRO A 39 -19.59 7.64 14.54
N ARG A 40 -19.67 8.86 15.06
CA ARG A 40 -20.33 9.98 14.39
C ARG A 40 -19.46 10.48 13.25
N ILE A 41 -19.95 10.44 12.01
CA ILE A 41 -19.30 11.13 10.88
C ILE A 41 -19.38 12.63 11.16
N LEU A 42 -18.23 13.28 11.27
CA LEU A 42 -18.18 14.73 11.48
C LEU A 42 -18.09 15.41 10.12
N HIS A 43 -18.69 16.59 10.00
CA HIS A 43 -18.61 17.41 8.81
C HIS A 43 -17.93 18.74 9.14
N PRO A 44 -17.19 19.32 8.18
CA PRO A 44 -16.74 20.71 8.31
C PRO A 44 -17.94 21.63 8.54
N LEU A 45 -17.84 22.51 9.53
CA LEU A 45 -18.92 23.45 9.87
C LEU A 45 -19.25 24.45 8.75
N GLU A 46 -18.25 24.80 7.94
CA GLU A 46 -18.36 25.73 6.82
C GLU A 46 -18.74 24.94 5.55
N ASN A 47 -19.95 24.41 5.49
CA ASN A 47 -20.33 23.45 4.46
C ASN A 47 -20.85 24.14 3.17
N GLU A 48 -19.95 24.69 2.36
CA GLU A 48 -20.12 24.63 0.91
C GLU A 48 -19.75 23.21 0.51
N GLY A 49 -20.74 22.34 0.23
CA GLY A 49 -20.55 20.89 0.09
C GLY A 49 -19.22 20.43 -0.53
N LEU A 50 -18.58 19.45 0.11
CA LEU A 50 -17.25 18.97 -0.28
C LEU A 50 -17.26 18.36 -1.70
N ARG A 51 -16.44 18.95 -2.57
CA ARG A 51 -16.22 18.54 -3.96
C ARG A 51 -14.91 17.78 -4.11
N LEU A 52 -15.00 16.61 -4.72
CA LEU A 52 -13.91 15.69 -4.99
C LEU A 52 -13.69 15.59 -6.50
N LEU A 53 -12.47 15.86 -6.95
CA LEU A 53 -12.05 15.61 -8.34
C LEU A 53 -11.36 14.25 -8.41
N VAL A 54 -11.88 13.31 -9.20
CA VAL A 54 -11.32 11.95 -9.32
C VAL A 54 -10.92 11.72 -10.77
N LEU A 55 -9.63 11.50 -11.03
CA LEU A 55 -9.04 11.41 -12.36
C LEU A 55 -8.54 10.00 -12.70
N GLU A 56 -8.20 9.79 -13.97
CA GLU A 56 -7.48 8.59 -14.44
C GLU A 56 -8.23 7.25 -14.27
N ASN A 57 -9.57 7.31 -14.35
CA ASN A 57 -10.43 6.12 -14.32
C ASN A 57 -10.23 5.29 -13.03
N ILE A 58 -10.22 5.97 -11.88
CA ILE A 58 -10.30 5.32 -10.57
C ILE A 58 -11.61 4.53 -10.47
N SER A 59 -11.58 3.44 -9.70
CA SER A 59 -12.72 2.50 -9.57
C SER A 59 -14.04 3.22 -9.28
N LEU A 60 -15.10 2.82 -9.98
CA LEU A 60 -16.45 3.32 -9.75
C LEU A 60 -16.96 2.98 -8.35
N ASP A 61 -16.44 1.92 -7.72
CA ASP A 61 -16.76 1.58 -6.33
C ASP A 61 -16.29 2.67 -5.36
N ALA A 62 -15.10 3.23 -5.59
CA ALA A 62 -14.59 4.36 -4.80
C ALA A 62 -15.44 5.62 -5.01
N VAL A 63 -15.84 5.90 -6.27
CA VAL A 63 -16.75 7.02 -6.59
C VAL A 63 -18.11 6.83 -5.91
N ALA A 64 -18.67 5.63 -5.92
CA ALA A 64 -19.92 5.30 -5.26
C ALA A 64 -19.81 5.45 -3.73
N ALA A 65 -18.70 4.99 -3.13
CA ALA A 65 -18.44 5.13 -1.70
C ALA A 65 -18.36 6.60 -1.27
N PHE A 66 -17.71 7.47 -2.05
CA PHE A 66 -17.67 8.90 -1.78
C PHE A 66 -19.06 9.55 -1.88
N ARG A 67 -19.84 9.22 -2.92
CA ARG A 67 -21.20 9.74 -3.09
C ARG A 67 -22.13 9.29 -1.98
N ALA A 68 -22.00 8.05 -1.51
CA ALA A 68 -22.77 7.52 -0.38
C ALA A 68 -22.50 8.28 0.93
N GLN A 69 -21.35 8.93 1.06
CA GLN A 69 -21.00 9.79 2.20
C GLN A 69 -21.42 11.25 2.01
N GLY A 70 -22.10 11.58 0.90
CA GLY A 70 -22.61 12.93 0.62
C GLY A 70 -21.62 13.85 -0.10
N TYR A 71 -20.51 13.34 -0.62
CA TYR A 71 -19.57 14.14 -1.41
C TYR A 71 -20.03 14.34 -2.85
N TYR A 72 -19.78 15.54 -3.41
CA TYR A 72 -19.94 15.80 -4.83
C TYR A 72 -18.70 15.31 -5.57
N VAL A 73 -18.85 14.30 -6.43
CA VAL A 73 -17.71 13.66 -7.10
C VAL A 73 -17.75 13.88 -8.60
N ASP A 74 -16.81 14.69 -9.09
CA ASP A 74 -16.53 14.90 -10.50
C ASP A 74 -15.48 13.87 -10.96
N HIS A 75 -15.91 12.89 -11.76
CA HIS A 75 -15.08 11.76 -12.20
C HIS A 75 -14.67 11.91 -13.68
N SER A 76 -13.39 11.75 -13.97
CA SER A 76 -12.80 11.74 -15.30
C SER A 76 -12.02 10.45 -15.55
N THR A 77 -12.22 9.85 -16.72
CA THR A 77 -11.44 8.68 -17.16
C THR A 77 -10.03 9.04 -17.63
N LYS A 78 -9.80 10.33 -17.93
CA LYS A 78 -8.51 10.84 -18.43
C LYS A 78 -7.75 11.56 -17.32
N ALA A 79 -6.42 11.51 -17.43
CA ALA A 79 -5.54 12.44 -16.75
C ALA A 79 -5.80 13.87 -17.26
N MET A 80 -5.59 14.84 -16.39
CA MET A 80 -5.54 16.26 -16.77
C MET A 80 -4.10 16.74 -16.85
N SER A 81 -3.84 17.65 -17.79
CA SER A 81 -2.60 18.42 -17.87
C SER A 81 -2.46 19.39 -16.69
N GLU A 82 -1.25 19.92 -16.49
CA GLU A 82 -1.00 20.90 -15.42
C GLU A 82 -1.87 22.15 -15.58
N ASP A 83 -2.02 22.66 -16.81
CA ASP A 83 -2.81 23.87 -17.08
C ASP A 83 -4.31 23.65 -16.78
N GLU A 84 -4.87 22.52 -17.24
CA GLU A 84 -6.27 22.16 -16.94
C GLU A 84 -6.52 22.01 -15.43
N LEU A 85 -5.54 21.48 -14.69
CA LEU A 85 -5.62 21.35 -13.24
C LEU A 85 -5.62 22.72 -12.57
N VAL A 86 -4.71 23.61 -12.95
CA VAL A 86 -4.61 24.98 -12.40
C VAL A 86 -5.94 25.74 -12.56
N GLU A 87 -6.65 25.56 -13.67
CA GLU A 87 -7.94 26.21 -13.90
C GLU A 87 -9.08 25.65 -13.03
N LYS A 88 -9.07 24.36 -12.72
CA LYS A 88 -10.20 23.67 -12.07
C LYS A 88 -10.02 23.47 -10.56
N ILE A 89 -8.79 23.23 -10.11
CA ILE A 89 -8.50 22.67 -8.78
C ILE A 89 -8.92 23.57 -7.62
N GLY A 90 -8.95 24.89 -7.81
CA GLY A 90 -9.34 25.86 -6.78
C GLY A 90 -10.77 25.70 -6.25
N SER A 91 -11.63 24.94 -6.94
CA SER A 91 -13.00 24.66 -6.52
C SER A 91 -13.18 23.34 -5.75
N TYR A 92 -12.13 22.53 -5.61
CA TYR A 92 -12.19 21.19 -5.01
C TYR A 92 -11.47 21.13 -3.66
N GLN A 93 -12.02 20.33 -2.74
CA GLN A 93 -11.42 20.08 -1.42
C GLN A 93 -10.61 18.80 -1.37
N ALA A 94 -10.78 17.92 -2.35
CA ALA A 94 -9.99 16.71 -2.45
C ALA A 94 -9.77 16.33 -3.92
N ILE A 95 -8.63 15.71 -4.20
CA ILE A 95 -8.31 15.16 -5.52
C ILE A 95 -7.81 13.72 -5.39
N GLY A 96 -8.36 12.84 -6.22
CA GLY A 96 -7.89 11.47 -6.43
C GLY A 96 -7.22 11.35 -7.79
N ILE A 97 -5.97 10.87 -7.82
CA ILE A 97 -5.17 10.69 -9.04
C ILE A 97 -4.54 9.31 -9.09
N ARG A 98 -3.96 8.94 -10.23
CA ARG A 98 -3.09 7.76 -10.37
C ARG A 98 -1.70 8.24 -10.79
N SER A 99 -1.05 7.55 -11.73
CA SER A 99 0.37 7.75 -12.05
C SER A 99 0.65 8.84 -13.09
N LYS A 100 -0.34 9.27 -13.89
CA LYS A 100 -0.11 10.20 -15.01
C LYS A 100 -0.28 11.66 -14.62
N THR A 101 -1.25 11.98 -13.77
CA THR A 101 -1.47 13.36 -13.35
C THR A 101 -0.34 13.81 -12.42
N LYS A 102 0.29 14.94 -12.74
CA LYS A 102 1.35 15.54 -11.94
C LYS A 102 0.82 16.69 -11.09
N ILE A 103 0.98 16.59 -9.77
CA ILE A 103 0.62 17.64 -8.81
C ILE A 103 1.88 18.36 -8.38
N THR A 104 2.21 19.41 -9.12
CA THR A 104 3.39 20.25 -8.89
C THR A 104 3.09 21.37 -7.89
N ALA A 105 4.13 22.06 -7.42
CA ALA A 105 3.98 23.28 -6.64
C ALA A 105 3.09 24.35 -7.33
N ARG A 106 3.08 24.42 -8.66
CA ARG A 106 2.22 25.33 -9.43
C ARG A 106 0.74 24.98 -9.28
N VAL A 107 0.40 23.69 -9.39
CA VAL A 107 -0.97 23.20 -9.17
C VAL A 107 -1.41 23.45 -7.72
N LEU A 108 -0.55 23.14 -6.75
CA LEU A 108 -0.84 23.33 -5.33
C LEU A 108 -1.09 24.80 -4.97
N LYS A 109 -0.35 25.73 -5.59
CA LYS A 109 -0.56 27.17 -5.40
C LYS A 109 -1.92 27.66 -5.91
N ALA A 110 -2.46 27.04 -6.96
CA ALA A 110 -3.79 27.35 -7.49
C ALA A 110 -4.92 26.68 -6.67
N ALA A 111 -4.60 25.69 -5.85
CA ALA A 111 -5.53 24.85 -5.12
C ALA A 111 -5.98 25.47 -3.79
N SER A 112 -6.66 26.63 -3.85
CA SER A 112 -7.02 27.43 -2.68
C SER A 112 -7.93 26.75 -1.64
N LYS A 113 -8.72 25.74 -2.06
CA LYS A 113 -9.63 25.00 -1.18
C LYS A 113 -9.18 23.56 -0.89
N LEU A 114 -8.07 23.11 -1.48
CA LEU A 114 -7.68 21.69 -1.42
C LEU A 114 -7.21 21.32 -0.02
N LEU A 115 -7.79 20.24 0.52
CA LEU A 115 -7.52 19.75 1.86
C LEU A 115 -6.71 18.46 1.85
N VAL A 116 -6.83 17.63 0.81
CA VAL A 116 -6.21 16.31 0.77
C VAL A 116 -5.99 15.79 -0.65
N ILE A 117 -4.94 15.00 -0.85
CA ILE A 117 -4.64 14.30 -2.11
C ILE A 117 -4.64 12.79 -1.86
N GLY A 118 -5.34 12.04 -2.70
CA GLY A 118 -5.29 10.58 -2.74
C GLY A 118 -4.58 10.08 -3.99
N CYS A 119 -3.45 9.41 -3.81
CA CYS A 119 -2.78 8.66 -4.87
C CYS A 119 -3.36 7.24 -4.89
N PHE A 120 -4.24 6.96 -5.85
CA PHE A 120 -4.82 5.64 -6.11
C PHE A 120 -3.82 4.74 -6.85
N CYS A 121 -2.63 4.65 -6.29
CA CYS A 121 -1.50 3.83 -6.70
C CYS A 121 -0.51 3.70 -5.53
N ILE A 122 0.49 2.84 -5.70
CA ILE A 122 1.53 2.62 -4.68
C ILE A 122 2.49 3.83 -4.62
N GLY A 123 3.00 4.25 -5.78
CA GLY A 123 3.94 5.36 -5.88
C GLY A 123 3.28 6.73 -5.74
N THR A 124 4.06 7.71 -5.26
CA THR A 124 3.63 9.11 -5.09
C THR A 124 4.58 10.10 -5.79
N ASN A 125 5.43 9.62 -6.70
CA ASN A 125 6.47 10.41 -7.39
C ASN A 125 5.88 11.56 -8.23
N GLN A 126 4.62 11.44 -8.63
CA GLN A 126 3.87 12.41 -9.39
C GLN A 126 3.34 13.57 -8.55
N VAL A 127 3.54 13.56 -7.22
CA VAL A 127 3.12 14.62 -6.30
C VAL A 127 4.34 15.26 -5.64
N ASP A 128 4.41 16.59 -5.65
CA ASP A 128 5.37 17.34 -4.84
C ASP A 128 4.96 17.28 -3.36
N LEU A 129 5.43 16.24 -2.67
CA LEU A 129 5.09 15.95 -1.28
C LEU A 129 5.49 17.09 -0.33
N THR A 130 6.62 17.74 -0.60
CA THR A 130 7.16 18.82 0.22
C THR A 130 6.30 20.09 0.08
N ALA A 131 5.96 20.46 -1.16
CA ALA A 131 5.06 21.59 -1.39
C ALA A 131 3.66 21.32 -0.83
N ALA A 132 3.15 20.09 -0.96
CA ALA A 132 1.86 19.69 -0.40
C ALA A 132 1.85 19.78 1.13
N ALA A 133 2.91 19.31 1.80
CA ALA A 133 3.04 19.40 3.25
C ALA A 133 3.04 20.86 3.72
N ARG A 134 3.84 21.72 3.08
CA ARG A 134 3.89 23.16 3.38
C ARG A 134 2.56 23.88 3.20
N ALA A 135 1.73 23.41 2.27
CA ALA A 135 0.37 23.91 2.07
C ALA A 135 -0.64 23.33 3.07
N GLY A 136 -0.24 22.43 3.97
CA GLY A 136 -1.13 21.76 4.91
C GLY A 136 -1.98 20.65 4.28
N ILE A 137 -1.50 20.06 3.18
CA ILE A 137 -2.24 19.07 2.38
C ILE A 137 -1.58 17.69 2.56
N PRO A 138 -2.17 16.79 3.38
CA PRO A 138 -1.72 15.41 3.45
C PRO A 138 -1.98 14.67 2.14
N VAL A 139 -1.05 13.76 1.84
CA VAL A 139 -1.09 12.86 0.69
C VAL A 139 -1.21 11.43 1.21
N PHE A 140 -2.22 10.71 0.75
CA PHE A 140 -2.42 9.29 1.06
C PHE A 140 -2.15 8.44 -0.18
N ASN A 141 -1.62 7.23 0.02
CA ASN A 141 -1.47 6.22 -1.01
C ASN A 141 -1.98 4.86 -0.50
N SER A 142 -1.75 3.80 -1.27
CA SER A 142 -2.09 2.43 -0.89
C SER A 142 -0.84 1.56 -1.01
N PRO A 143 0.04 1.56 -0.01
CA PRO A 143 1.38 0.98 -0.12
C PRO A 143 1.38 -0.55 -0.12
N PHE A 144 0.34 -1.20 0.41
CA PHE A 144 0.34 -2.65 0.66
C PHE A 144 -0.67 -3.44 -0.17
N SER A 145 -1.59 -2.77 -0.88
CA SER A 145 -2.70 -3.43 -1.60
C SER A 145 -2.27 -4.35 -2.74
N ASN A 146 -1.03 -4.23 -3.23
CA ASN A 146 -0.49 -5.11 -4.26
C ASN A 146 0.36 -6.27 -3.71
N SER A 147 0.49 -6.41 -2.40
CA SER A 147 1.45 -7.38 -1.80
C SER A 147 1.18 -8.81 -2.25
N ARG A 148 -0.11 -9.19 -2.35
CA ARG A 148 -0.54 -10.50 -2.83
C ARG A 148 -0.17 -10.71 -4.31
N SER A 149 -0.50 -9.74 -5.15
CA SER A 149 -0.29 -9.84 -6.60
C SER A 149 1.19 -10.03 -6.94
N VAL A 150 2.08 -9.29 -6.28
CA VAL A 150 3.52 -9.42 -6.49
C VAL A 150 4.02 -10.79 -6.02
N ALA A 151 3.58 -11.26 -4.85
CA ALA A 151 3.97 -12.57 -4.33
C ALA A 151 3.50 -13.72 -5.25
N GLU A 152 2.30 -13.63 -5.81
CA GLU A 152 1.79 -14.61 -6.78
C GLU A 152 2.58 -14.57 -8.10
N LEU A 153 2.92 -13.38 -8.60
CA LEU A 153 3.74 -13.23 -9.80
C LEU A 153 5.12 -13.88 -9.61
N VAL A 154 5.77 -13.65 -8.47
CA VAL A 154 7.07 -14.29 -8.18
C VAL A 154 6.91 -15.81 -8.19
N MET A 155 5.88 -16.38 -7.55
CA MET A 155 5.66 -17.82 -7.59
C MET A 155 5.46 -18.36 -9.02
N ALA A 156 4.73 -17.62 -9.86
CA ALA A 156 4.56 -17.97 -11.27
C ALA A 156 5.90 -17.94 -12.04
N GLU A 157 6.71 -16.91 -11.82
CA GLU A 157 8.02 -16.74 -12.45
C GLU A 157 9.02 -17.81 -12.00
N LEU A 158 9.05 -18.18 -10.72
CA LEU A 158 9.89 -19.26 -10.20
C LEU A 158 9.63 -20.56 -10.98
N ILE A 159 8.35 -20.93 -11.14
CA ILE A 159 7.95 -22.13 -11.87
C ILE A 159 8.29 -21.98 -13.36
N ALA A 160 7.97 -20.83 -13.96
CA ALA A 160 8.20 -20.58 -15.38
C ALA A 160 9.69 -20.64 -15.75
N LEU A 161 10.56 -20.02 -14.95
CA LEU A 161 12.01 -20.04 -15.12
C LEU A 161 12.57 -21.46 -14.93
N SER A 162 12.16 -22.13 -13.85
CA SER A 162 12.64 -23.48 -13.53
C SER A 162 12.28 -24.51 -14.60
N ARG A 163 11.18 -24.27 -15.34
CA ARG A 163 10.66 -25.14 -16.39
C ARG A 163 10.92 -24.65 -17.81
N GLN A 164 11.62 -23.53 -17.97
CA GLN A 164 11.85 -22.86 -19.26
C GLN A 164 10.55 -22.62 -20.04
N LEU A 165 9.46 -22.34 -19.32
CA LEU A 165 8.09 -22.40 -19.84
C LEU A 165 7.86 -21.47 -21.03
N PHE A 166 8.35 -20.22 -20.94
CA PHE A 166 8.14 -19.23 -21.98
C PHE A 166 8.85 -19.58 -23.29
N GLU A 167 10.08 -20.10 -23.21
CA GLU A 167 10.84 -20.55 -24.37
C GLU A 167 10.15 -21.74 -25.05
N ARG A 168 9.75 -22.77 -24.27
CA ARG A 168 9.04 -23.94 -24.81
C ARG A 168 7.70 -23.56 -25.44
N SER A 169 7.00 -22.59 -24.86
CA SER A 169 5.76 -22.07 -25.41
C SER A 169 6.00 -21.26 -26.70
N TYR A 170 7.08 -20.49 -26.77
CA TYR A 170 7.46 -19.75 -27.98
C TYR A 170 7.85 -20.70 -29.12
N GLU A 171 8.69 -21.71 -28.85
CA GLU A 171 9.05 -22.75 -29.83
C GLU A 171 7.80 -23.41 -30.43
N LEU A 172 6.85 -23.84 -29.60
CA LEU A 172 5.65 -24.50 -30.09
C LEU A 172 4.75 -23.55 -30.90
N ARG A 173 4.64 -22.27 -30.50
CA ARG A 173 3.89 -21.25 -31.27
C ARG A 173 4.51 -20.97 -32.64
N THR A 174 5.82 -21.17 -32.80
CA THR A 174 6.52 -21.05 -34.09
C THR A 174 6.59 -22.37 -34.87
N GLY A 175 5.91 -23.42 -34.40
CA GLY A 175 5.85 -24.72 -35.06
C GLY A 175 7.00 -25.67 -34.72
N ILE A 176 7.88 -25.30 -33.78
CA ILE A 176 9.01 -26.12 -33.34
C ILE A 176 8.59 -27.01 -32.17
N TRP A 177 8.67 -28.33 -32.36
CA TRP A 177 8.43 -29.29 -31.29
C TRP A 177 9.73 -29.69 -30.59
N ASN A 178 9.98 -29.14 -29.40
CA ASN A 178 11.22 -29.38 -28.64
C ASN A 178 10.95 -29.99 -27.25
N LYS A 179 10.64 -31.29 -27.22
CA LYS A 179 10.36 -32.03 -25.98
C LYS A 179 11.67 -32.48 -25.31
N GLN A 180 12.10 -31.77 -24.27
CA GLN A 180 13.29 -32.15 -23.48
C GLN A 180 13.13 -31.84 -21.99
N SER A 181 13.88 -32.56 -21.15
CA SER A 181 13.94 -32.38 -19.69
C SER A 181 15.22 -31.70 -19.22
N LYS A 182 16.21 -31.52 -20.10
CA LYS A 182 17.52 -30.97 -19.74
C LYS A 182 17.38 -29.53 -19.23
N GLY A 183 17.87 -29.28 -18.01
CA GLY A 183 17.80 -27.96 -17.37
C GLY A 183 16.40 -27.54 -16.94
N CYS A 184 15.45 -28.48 -16.84
CA CYS A 184 14.12 -28.25 -16.28
C CYS A 184 14.01 -28.93 -14.91
N TRP A 185 13.54 -28.22 -13.89
CA TRP A 185 13.55 -28.70 -12.52
C TRP A 185 12.19 -28.55 -11.83
N GLU A 186 11.95 -29.37 -10.81
CA GLU A 186 10.93 -29.07 -9.80
C GLU A 186 11.48 -28.02 -8.81
N ILE A 187 10.63 -27.06 -8.44
CA ILE A 187 10.93 -26.06 -7.40
C ILE A 187 10.89 -26.66 -6.00
N ARG A 188 10.15 -27.75 -5.79
CA ARG A 188 10.11 -28.46 -4.50
C ARG A 188 11.51 -28.89 -4.07
N GLY A 189 11.84 -28.65 -2.81
CA GLY A 189 13.13 -28.92 -2.20
C GLY A 189 14.24 -27.94 -2.59
N LYS A 190 13.96 -26.94 -3.43
CA LYS A 190 14.91 -25.84 -3.74
C LYS A 190 14.86 -24.78 -2.66
N THR A 191 15.92 -23.99 -2.59
CA THR A 191 16.05 -22.88 -1.64
C THR A 191 15.70 -21.55 -2.31
N LEU A 192 14.70 -20.85 -1.77
CA LEU A 192 14.36 -19.47 -2.12
C LEU A 192 15.03 -18.52 -1.13
N GLY A 193 15.87 -17.63 -1.63
CA GLY A 193 16.45 -16.52 -0.91
C GLY A 193 15.64 -15.24 -1.15
N ILE A 194 15.08 -14.68 -0.09
CA ILE A 194 14.31 -13.43 -0.12
C ILE A 194 15.17 -12.29 0.43
N VAL A 195 15.44 -11.27 -0.38
CA VAL A 195 16.14 -10.05 0.06
C VAL A 195 15.09 -8.97 0.34
N GLY A 196 14.92 -8.61 1.61
CA GLY A 196 13.82 -7.77 2.10
C GLY A 196 12.62 -8.61 2.54
N TYR A 197 12.42 -8.71 3.86
CA TYR A 197 11.37 -9.55 4.48
C TYR A 197 10.23 -8.71 5.06
N GLY A 198 9.80 -7.70 4.30
CA GLY A 198 8.63 -6.87 4.60
C GLY A 198 7.30 -7.53 4.21
N HIS A 199 6.31 -6.72 3.84
CA HIS A 199 4.95 -7.18 3.49
C HIS A 199 4.94 -8.24 2.37
N ILE A 200 5.62 -7.97 1.25
CA ILE A 200 5.67 -8.91 0.11
C ILE A 200 6.51 -10.14 0.47
N GLY A 201 7.71 -9.95 1.02
CA GLY A 201 8.65 -11.05 1.32
C GLY A 201 8.09 -12.06 2.33
N SER A 202 7.45 -11.57 3.40
CA SER A 202 6.81 -12.44 4.38
C SER A 202 5.63 -13.22 3.79
N GLN A 203 4.77 -12.58 3.00
CA GLN A 203 3.66 -13.24 2.33
C GLN A 203 4.12 -14.27 1.28
N LEU A 204 5.16 -13.94 0.52
CA LEU A 204 5.80 -14.85 -0.42
C LEU A 204 6.38 -16.08 0.29
N SER A 205 6.98 -15.92 1.47
CA SER A 205 7.56 -17.04 2.21
C SER A 205 6.54 -18.12 2.54
N VAL A 206 5.33 -17.73 2.95
CA VAL A 206 4.22 -18.65 3.23
C VAL A 206 3.82 -19.43 1.96
N LEU A 207 3.74 -18.74 0.82
CA LEU A 207 3.43 -19.39 -0.47
C LEU A 207 4.55 -20.35 -0.90
N ALA A 208 5.80 -19.93 -0.79
CA ALA A 208 6.95 -20.73 -1.19
C ALA A 208 7.06 -22.02 -0.34
N GLU A 209 6.83 -21.93 0.97
CA GLU A 209 6.79 -23.10 1.85
C GLU A 209 5.65 -24.05 1.50
N ALA A 210 4.47 -23.53 1.14
CA ALA A 210 3.34 -24.35 0.69
C ALA A 210 3.65 -25.12 -0.61
N PHE A 211 4.56 -24.61 -1.44
CA PHE A 211 5.10 -25.30 -2.63
C PHE A 211 6.31 -26.21 -2.32
N GLY A 212 6.69 -26.31 -1.05
CA GLY A 212 7.79 -27.16 -0.57
C GLY A 212 9.18 -26.59 -0.85
N LEU A 213 9.34 -25.27 -1.01
CA LEU A 213 10.66 -24.64 -1.00
C LEU A 213 11.15 -24.47 0.44
N ARG A 214 12.47 -24.48 0.59
CA ARG A 214 13.13 -23.98 1.80
C ARG A 214 13.30 -22.47 1.66
N VAL A 215 12.85 -21.69 2.64
CA VAL A 215 12.94 -20.23 2.58
C VAL A 215 14.05 -19.72 3.49
N LEU A 216 14.97 -18.95 2.90
CA LEU A 216 15.93 -18.12 3.61
C LEU A 216 15.61 -16.65 3.31
N PHE A 217 15.85 -15.76 4.25
CA PHE A 217 15.75 -14.34 3.99
C PHE A 217 16.87 -13.53 4.63
N TYR A 218 17.18 -12.40 4.01
CA TYR A 218 18.08 -11.39 4.52
C TYR A 218 17.32 -10.08 4.60
N ASP A 219 17.42 -9.44 5.76
CA ASP A 219 16.93 -8.09 6.01
C ASP A 219 17.92 -7.38 6.94
N VAL A 220 18.01 -6.06 6.82
CA VAL A 220 18.89 -5.22 7.66
C VAL A 220 18.38 -5.13 9.10
N VAL A 221 17.09 -5.37 9.30
CA VAL A 221 16.47 -5.49 10.62
C VAL A 221 16.23 -6.95 10.98
N ASN A 222 16.32 -7.26 12.27
CA ASN A 222 15.93 -8.57 12.79
C ASN A 222 14.40 -8.69 12.75
N ILE A 223 13.88 -9.64 11.97
CA ILE A 223 12.43 -9.80 11.76
C ILE A 223 12.03 -11.21 12.21
N MET A 224 10.92 -11.29 12.94
CA MET A 224 10.35 -12.58 13.33
C MET A 224 9.91 -13.35 12.07
N PRO A 225 10.46 -14.55 11.81
CA PRO A 225 10.11 -15.33 10.64
C PRO A 225 8.68 -15.87 10.74
N LEU A 226 8.03 -16.06 9.58
CA LEU A 226 6.80 -16.84 9.47
C LEU A 226 7.13 -18.28 9.06
N GLY A 227 6.44 -19.25 9.65
CA GLY A 227 6.59 -20.66 9.30
C GLY A 227 7.99 -21.19 9.60
N SER A 228 8.61 -21.84 8.61
CA SER A 228 9.96 -22.38 8.70
C SER A 228 11.05 -21.47 8.10
N ALA A 229 10.67 -20.25 7.69
CA ALA A 229 11.58 -19.30 7.09
C ALA A 229 12.69 -18.96 8.07
N ARG A 230 13.91 -18.77 7.57
CA ARG A 230 15.07 -18.48 8.41
C ARG A 230 15.78 -17.23 7.96
N GLN A 231 15.97 -16.29 8.88
CA GLN A 231 16.85 -15.16 8.66
C GLN A 231 18.31 -15.63 8.62
N VAL A 232 19.07 -15.12 7.66
CA VAL A 232 20.52 -15.25 7.60
C VAL A 232 21.18 -13.90 7.87
N GLU A 233 22.37 -13.94 8.48
CA GLU A 233 23.05 -12.74 8.98
C GLU A 233 23.60 -11.84 7.87
N THR A 234 23.96 -12.41 6.71
CA THR A 234 24.59 -11.67 5.62
C THR A 234 23.95 -11.99 4.28
N LEU A 235 23.92 -10.98 3.41
CA LEU A 235 23.47 -11.13 2.02
C LEU A 235 24.28 -12.20 1.28
N ALA A 236 25.61 -12.21 1.44
CA ALA A 236 26.48 -13.21 0.81
C ALA A 236 26.08 -14.65 1.20
N SER A 237 25.74 -14.88 2.46
CA SER A 237 25.28 -16.19 2.96
C SER A 237 23.96 -16.62 2.30
N LEU A 238 23.04 -15.67 2.07
CA LEU A 238 21.80 -15.93 1.34
C LEU A 238 22.08 -16.31 -0.11
N LEU A 239 22.86 -15.50 -0.81
CA LEU A 239 23.16 -15.67 -2.25
C LEU A 239 23.85 -17.01 -2.52
N ALA A 240 24.80 -17.41 -1.67
CA ALA A 240 25.54 -18.65 -1.81
C ALA A 240 24.70 -19.93 -1.57
N GLN A 241 23.58 -19.82 -0.83
CA GLN A 241 22.71 -20.96 -0.49
C GLN A 241 21.48 -21.08 -1.39
N SER A 242 21.11 -20.01 -2.11
CA SER A 242 19.81 -19.91 -2.77
C SER A 242 19.86 -20.40 -4.22
N ASP A 243 18.89 -21.23 -4.60
CA ASP A 243 18.65 -21.62 -6.00
C ASP A 243 17.91 -20.52 -6.76
N PHE A 244 17.04 -19.80 -6.05
CA PHE A 244 16.31 -18.65 -6.54
C PHE A 244 16.52 -17.49 -5.57
N VAL A 245 16.82 -16.29 -6.08
CA VAL A 245 16.91 -15.07 -5.29
C VAL A 245 15.85 -14.10 -5.78
N THR A 246 15.07 -13.54 -4.85
CA THR A 246 14.04 -12.53 -5.17
C THR A 246 14.22 -11.29 -4.30
N LEU A 247 14.01 -10.13 -4.91
CA LEU A 247 14.26 -8.83 -4.29
C LEU A 247 12.94 -8.12 -3.96
N HIS A 248 12.81 -7.67 -2.71
CA HIS A 248 11.65 -6.98 -2.16
C HIS A 248 12.07 -5.81 -1.25
N VAL A 249 13.03 -5.01 -1.73
CA VAL A 249 13.59 -3.85 -1.01
C VAL A 249 13.05 -2.52 -1.57
N PRO A 250 12.98 -1.46 -0.76
CA PRO A 250 12.70 -0.11 -1.24
C PRO A 250 13.86 0.43 -2.10
N GLU A 251 13.63 1.54 -2.81
CA GLU A 251 14.68 2.26 -3.52
C GLU A 251 15.23 3.34 -2.57
N LEU A 252 16.44 3.09 -2.08
CA LEU A 252 17.18 3.94 -1.17
C LEU A 252 18.62 4.07 -1.69
N PRO A 253 19.38 5.11 -1.28
CA PRO A 253 20.80 5.21 -1.65
C PRO A 253 21.59 3.92 -1.40
N GLU A 254 21.27 3.20 -0.33
CA GLU A 254 21.94 1.96 0.07
C GLU A 254 21.51 0.73 -0.73
N THR A 255 20.35 0.76 -1.40
CA THR A 255 19.82 -0.39 -2.18
C THR A 255 20.04 -0.23 -3.68
N ILE A 256 20.45 0.95 -4.16
CA ILE A 256 20.80 1.17 -5.56
C ILE A 256 22.02 0.32 -5.93
N ASN A 257 21.86 -0.50 -6.97
CA ASN A 257 22.84 -1.46 -7.48
C ASN A 257 23.41 -2.41 -6.41
N MET A 258 22.65 -2.69 -5.34
CA MET A 258 23.09 -3.62 -4.30
C MET A 258 23.32 -5.04 -4.82
N ILE A 259 22.65 -5.41 -5.93
CA ILE A 259 22.96 -6.62 -6.69
C ILE A 259 23.81 -6.23 -7.90
N SER A 260 25.12 -6.12 -7.65
CA SER A 260 26.12 -5.81 -8.67
C SER A 260 26.81 -7.08 -9.18
N LYS A 261 27.82 -6.92 -10.04
CA LYS A 261 28.69 -8.02 -10.51
C LYS A 261 29.25 -8.87 -9.37
N GLU A 262 29.61 -8.27 -8.24
CA GLU A 262 30.12 -9.00 -7.09
C GLU A 262 29.07 -9.95 -6.51
N GLN A 263 27.87 -9.44 -6.21
CA GLN A 263 26.78 -10.23 -5.64
C GLN A 263 26.27 -11.29 -6.62
N LEU A 264 26.20 -10.96 -7.92
CA LEU A 264 25.85 -11.94 -8.95
C LEU A 264 26.85 -13.10 -8.99
N CYS A 265 28.15 -12.85 -8.80
CA CYS A 265 29.16 -13.91 -8.72
C CYS A 265 29.06 -14.77 -7.44
N GLN A 266 28.49 -14.22 -6.36
CA GLN A 266 28.27 -14.94 -5.10
C GLN A 266 27.05 -15.89 -5.16
N MET A 267 26.18 -15.72 -6.16
CA MET A 267 25.06 -16.63 -6.38
C MET A 267 25.56 -18.01 -6.81
N LYS A 268 24.75 -19.04 -6.58
CA LYS A 268 25.06 -20.39 -7.07
C LYS A 268 25.09 -20.38 -8.60
N LYS A 269 26.05 -21.09 -9.19
CA LYS A 269 26.05 -21.36 -10.62
C LYS A 269 24.77 -22.11 -11.01
N GLY A 270 24.03 -21.57 -11.96
CA GLY A 270 22.72 -22.07 -12.39
C GLY A 270 21.54 -21.56 -11.55
N ALA A 271 21.75 -20.60 -10.65
CA ALA A 271 20.66 -19.94 -9.92
C ALA A 271 19.85 -18.98 -10.82
N TYR A 272 18.74 -18.50 -10.27
CA TYR A 272 17.85 -17.54 -10.91
C TYR A 272 17.69 -16.29 -10.06
N LEU A 273 17.56 -15.13 -10.70
CA LEU A 273 17.30 -13.84 -10.05
C LEU A 273 15.94 -13.29 -10.45
N ILE A 274 15.16 -12.80 -9.49
CA ILE A 274 13.86 -12.16 -9.72
C ILE A 274 13.88 -10.76 -9.11
N ASN A 275 13.54 -9.73 -9.88
CA ASN A 275 13.38 -8.36 -9.39
C ASN A 275 12.04 -7.76 -9.83
N ASN A 276 11.08 -7.79 -8.89
CA ASN A 276 9.76 -7.18 -9.03
C ASN A 276 9.55 -6.07 -7.99
N ALA A 277 10.64 -5.45 -7.52
CA ALA A 277 10.60 -4.44 -6.46
C ALA A 277 10.87 -3.03 -7.00
N ARG A 278 12.14 -2.74 -7.34
CA ARG A 278 12.60 -1.42 -7.80
C ARG A 278 13.64 -1.54 -8.90
N GLY A 279 13.53 -0.67 -9.91
CA GLY A 279 14.29 -0.77 -11.16
C GLY A 279 15.80 -0.56 -11.01
N ARG A 280 16.24 0.14 -9.95
CA ARG A 280 17.66 0.47 -9.71
C ARG A 280 18.36 -0.45 -8.72
N VAL A 281 17.74 -1.54 -8.28
CA VAL A 281 18.33 -2.45 -7.27
C VAL A 281 19.39 -3.37 -7.88
N VAL A 282 19.25 -3.69 -9.17
CA VAL A 282 20.14 -4.59 -9.91
C VAL A 282 20.92 -3.81 -10.96
N ASP A 283 22.22 -4.06 -11.02
CA ASP A 283 23.05 -3.65 -12.15
C ASP A 283 22.73 -4.52 -13.38
N ILE A 284 21.88 -4.00 -14.27
CA ILE A 284 21.39 -4.75 -15.44
C ILE A 284 22.51 -5.15 -16.42
N PRO A 285 23.47 -4.27 -16.77
CA PRO A 285 24.67 -4.69 -17.51
C PRO A 285 25.38 -5.90 -16.90
N ALA A 286 25.61 -5.90 -15.58
CA ALA A 286 26.25 -7.03 -14.91
C ALA A 286 25.36 -8.31 -14.94
N LEU A 287 24.05 -8.16 -14.83
CA LEU A 287 23.10 -9.26 -14.96
C LEU A 287 23.16 -9.89 -16.37
N ILE A 288 23.23 -9.07 -17.42
CA ILE A 288 23.38 -9.54 -18.80
C ILE A 288 24.65 -10.37 -18.95
N GLU A 289 25.80 -9.90 -18.42
CA GLU A 289 27.05 -10.66 -18.42
C GLU A 289 26.91 -12.02 -17.71
N ALA A 290 26.25 -12.04 -16.54
CA ALA A 290 26.02 -13.26 -15.77
C ALA A 290 25.11 -14.27 -16.50
N LEU A 291 24.14 -13.80 -17.26
CA LEU A 291 23.24 -14.62 -18.08
C LEU A 291 23.94 -15.15 -19.33
N GLN A 292 24.68 -14.30 -20.05
CA GLN A 292 25.44 -14.70 -21.25
C GLN A 292 26.54 -15.71 -20.93
N SER A 293 27.23 -15.54 -19.80
CA SER A 293 28.23 -16.49 -19.29
C SER A 293 27.62 -17.79 -18.75
N LYS A 294 26.28 -17.87 -18.65
CA LYS A 294 25.52 -18.97 -18.05
C LYS A 294 25.92 -19.23 -16.59
N HIS A 295 26.43 -18.21 -15.90
CA HIS A 295 26.55 -18.26 -14.45
C HIS A 295 25.16 -18.30 -13.82
N LEU A 296 24.24 -17.45 -14.29
CA LEU A 296 22.81 -17.58 -13.98
C LEU A 296 22.08 -18.37 -15.06
N ALA A 297 21.14 -19.21 -14.63
CA ALA A 297 20.31 -20.00 -15.54
C ALA A 297 19.18 -19.16 -16.17
N GLY A 298 18.75 -18.09 -15.51
CA GLY A 298 17.74 -17.15 -16.03
C GLY A 298 17.39 -16.06 -15.02
N ALA A 299 16.53 -15.13 -15.44
CA ALA A 299 16.04 -14.06 -14.57
C ALA A 299 14.60 -13.64 -14.92
N ALA A 300 13.89 -13.05 -13.97
CA ALA A 300 12.62 -12.36 -14.21
C ALA A 300 12.71 -10.91 -13.71
N ILE A 301 12.40 -9.94 -14.57
CA ILE A 301 12.55 -8.51 -14.28
C ILE A 301 11.27 -7.80 -14.70
N ASP A 302 10.58 -7.22 -13.71
CA ASP A 302 9.36 -6.45 -13.92
C ASP A 302 9.61 -4.93 -13.95
N VAL A 303 10.74 -4.48 -13.39
CA VAL A 303 11.04 -3.06 -13.15
C VAL A 303 12.42 -2.69 -13.68
N PHE A 304 12.56 -1.47 -14.22
CA PHE A 304 13.79 -1.06 -14.93
C PHE A 304 14.27 0.33 -14.49
N PRO A 305 15.57 0.67 -14.61
CA PRO A 305 16.10 1.98 -14.25
C PRO A 305 15.41 3.16 -14.95
N ALA A 306 15.04 2.97 -16.22
CA ALA A 306 14.19 3.87 -16.99
C ALA A 306 13.09 3.05 -17.68
N GLU A 307 11.85 3.55 -17.62
CA GLU A 307 10.66 2.87 -18.15
C GLU A 307 9.91 3.77 -19.14
N PRO A 308 9.22 3.20 -20.14
CA PRO A 308 8.44 3.99 -21.07
C PRO A 308 7.32 4.75 -20.33
N GLY A 309 7.13 6.04 -20.65
CA GLY A 309 6.12 6.88 -19.96
C GLY A 309 4.66 6.59 -20.33
N ALA A 310 4.42 5.75 -21.36
CA ALA A 310 3.08 5.38 -21.81
C ALA A 310 3.08 4.04 -22.55
N ASN A 311 1.92 3.39 -22.58
CA ASN A 311 1.71 2.16 -23.35
C ASN A 311 1.96 2.40 -24.83
N GLY A 312 2.61 1.43 -25.48
CA GLY A 312 2.93 1.48 -26.92
C GLY A 312 4.25 2.19 -27.25
N ALA A 313 4.84 2.93 -26.30
CA ALA A 313 6.20 3.44 -26.47
C ALA A 313 7.22 2.29 -26.44
N PRO A 314 8.30 2.36 -27.24
CA PRO A 314 9.26 1.27 -27.34
C PRO A 314 10.11 1.14 -26.06
N PHE A 315 10.43 -0.11 -25.71
CA PHE A 315 11.49 -0.44 -24.76
C PHE A 315 12.75 -0.80 -25.55
N ASP A 316 13.61 0.19 -25.79
CA ASP A 316 14.76 0.10 -26.69
C ASP A 316 16.02 0.81 -26.14
N ASP A 317 17.08 0.84 -26.95
CA ASP A 317 18.40 1.32 -26.55
C ASP A 317 18.46 2.84 -26.33
N GLN A 318 17.46 3.60 -26.76
CA GLN A 318 17.34 5.03 -26.44
C GLN A 318 16.90 5.22 -24.99
N LEU A 319 16.04 4.32 -24.50
CA LEU A 319 15.55 4.35 -23.13
C LEU A 319 16.57 3.76 -22.14
N ASN A 320 17.14 2.60 -22.48
CA ASN A 320 18.23 1.98 -21.73
C ASN A 320 19.22 1.36 -22.72
N SER A 321 20.49 1.77 -22.71
CA SER A 321 21.51 1.37 -23.71
C SER A 321 21.75 -0.14 -23.88
N TRP A 322 21.23 -0.96 -22.97
CA TRP A 322 21.35 -2.42 -22.94
C TRP A 322 20.04 -3.16 -23.26
N ALA A 323 18.95 -2.45 -23.57
CA ALA A 323 17.61 -3.01 -23.69
C ALA A 323 17.49 -4.07 -24.78
N SER A 324 18.09 -3.84 -25.96
CA SER A 324 18.06 -4.78 -27.08
C SER A 324 18.76 -6.10 -26.73
N ILE A 325 19.89 -6.03 -26.02
CA ILE A 325 20.65 -7.18 -25.57
C ILE A 325 19.83 -7.98 -24.55
N LEU A 326 19.23 -7.32 -23.56
CA LEU A 326 18.39 -7.99 -22.56
C LEU A 326 17.19 -8.69 -23.22
N ARG A 327 16.52 -8.02 -24.15
CA ARG A 327 15.36 -8.56 -24.89
C ARG A 327 15.70 -9.77 -25.76
N ALA A 328 16.95 -9.89 -26.20
CA ALA A 328 17.40 -11.00 -27.03
C ALA A 328 17.71 -12.28 -26.23
N LEU A 329 17.76 -12.20 -24.89
CA LEU A 329 18.07 -13.35 -24.04
C LEU A 329 16.82 -14.25 -23.86
N PRO A 330 16.85 -15.53 -24.29
CA PRO A 330 15.69 -16.43 -24.21
C PRO A 330 15.38 -16.92 -22.79
N ASN A 331 16.34 -16.80 -21.86
CA ASN A 331 16.20 -17.22 -20.47
C ASN A 331 15.83 -16.08 -19.52
N VAL A 332 15.22 -15.01 -20.05
CA VAL A 332 14.77 -13.86 -19.27
C VAL A 332 13.27 -13.64 -19.48
N ILE A 333 12.55 -13.47 -18.38
CA ILE A 333 11.17 -13.02 -18.38
C ILE A 333 11.19 -11.50 -18.15
N LEU A 334 10.59 -10.76 -19.07
CA LEU A 334 10.44 -9.32 -18.98
C LEU A 334 8.97 -8.99 -18.91
N THR A 335 8.57 -8.27 -17.86
CA THR A 335 7.19 -7.82 -17.69
C THR A 335 7.15 -6.30 -17.52
N PRO A 336 6.12 -5.60 -18.03
CA PRO A 336 6.14 -4.14 -18.11
C PRO A 336 5.60 -3.48 -16.84
N HIS A 337 6.27 -3.69 -15.71
CA HIS A 337 5.91 -3.13 -14.39
C HIS A 337 4.46 -3.45 -13.98
N ILE A 338 4.12 -4.73 -14.03
CA ILE A 338 2.77 -5.25 -13.77
C ILE A 338 2.65 -6.06 -12.48
N GLY A 339 3.70 -6.14 -11.65
CA GLY A 339 3.67 -6.94 -10.42
C GLY A 339 2.49 -6.63 -9.50
N GLY A 340 2.06 -5.37 -9.44
CA GLY A 340 0.87 -4.96 -8.70
C GLY A 340 -0.39 -4.72 -9.52
N SER A 341 -0.37 -5.01 -10.82
CA SER A 341 -1.42 -4.62 -11.77
C SER A 341 -2.46 -5.72 -11.94
N THR A 342 -3.24 -6.00 -10.89
CA THR A 342 -4.39 -6.92 -10.94
C THR A 342 -5.70 -6.20 -10.59
N GLU A 343 -6.85 -6.77 -10.98
CA GLU A 343 -8.16 -6.19 -10.68
C GLU A 343 -8.42 -6.12 -9.17
N GLU A 344 -8.02 -7.14 -8.43
CA GLU A 344 -8.11 -7.19 -6.96
C GLU A 344 -7.27 -6.09 -6.32
N ALA A 345 -6.03 -5.88 -6.79
CA ALA A 345 -5.17 -4.82 -6.29
C ALA A 345 -5.78 -3.43 -6.59
N GLN A 346 -6.34 -3.22 -7.79
CA GLN A 346 -7.01 -1.95 -8.11
C GLN A 346 -8.24 -1.70 -7.23
N LYS A 347 -9.02 -2.75 -6.93
CA LYS A 347 -10.14 -2.66 -6.01
C LYS A 347 -9.69 -2.28 -4.60
N MET A 348 -8.69 -2.97 -4.06
CA MET A 348 -8.13 -2.71 -2.73
C MET A 348 -7.54 -1.30 -2.62
N ILE A 349 -6.82 -0.83 -3.64
CA ILE A 349 -6.32 0.56 -3.72
C ILE A 349 -7.48 1.55 -3.67
N GLY A 350 -8.55 1.28 -4.43
CA GLY A 350 -9.77 2.08 -4.44
C GLY A 350 -10.36 2.22 -3.04
N GLU A 351 -10.54 1.09 -2.34
CA GLU A 351 -11.11 1.03 -0.99
C GLU A 351 -10.22 1.72 0.05
N GLU A 352 -8.91 1.42 0.06
CA GLU A 352 -7.96 1.91 1.06
C GLU A 352 -7.78 3.43 0.99
N VAL A 353 -7.53 3.97 -0.21
CA VAL A 353 -7.34 5.41 -0.41
C VAL A 353 -8.66 6.14 -0.19
N ALA A 354 -9.79 5.61 -0.67
CA ALA A 354 -11.08 6.23 -0.41
C ALA A 354 -11.39 6.31 1.08
N GLN A 355 -11.13 5.24 1.82
CA GLN A 355 -11.32 5.23 3.27
C GLN A 355 -10.37 6.21 3.96
N ALA A 356 -9.12 6.34 3.51
CA ALA A 356 -8.17 7.32 4.05
C ALA A 356 -8.63 8.76 3.81
N LEU A 357 -9.09 9.09 2.60
CA LEU A 357 -9.64 10.41 2.28
C LEU A 357 -10.88 10.71 3.12
N SER A 358 -11.81 9.77 3.20
CA SER A 358 -13.00 9.88 4.05
C SER A 358 -12.65 10.07 5.53
N ARG A 359 -11.65 9.33 6.04
CA ARG A 359 -11.20 9.46 7.43
C ARG A 359 -10.63 10.86 7.71
N TYR A 360 -9.83 11.39 6.80
CA TYR A 360 -9.26 12.73 6.97
C TYR A 360 -10.29 13.86 6.82
N LEU A 361 -11.19 13.74 5.85
CA LEU A 361 -12.25 14.72 5.61
C LEU A 361 -13.28 14.72 6.74
N GLY A 362 -13.66 13.55 7.24
CA GLY A 362 -14.70 13.39 8.25
C GLY A 362 -14.23 13.34 9.69
N TYR A 363 -12.97 13.00 9.97
CA TYR A 363 -12.47 12.85 11.35
C TYR A 363 -11.13 13.53 11.62
N GLY A 364 -10.46 14.06 10.57
CA GLY A 364 -9.16 14.70 10.68
C GLY A 364 -7.97 13.74 10.81
N SER A 365 -8.18 12.43 10.78
CA SER A 365 -7.11 11.44 10.94
C SER A 365 -6.09 11.50 9.81
N THR A 366 -4.80 11.48 10.14
CA THR A 366 -3.69 11.53 9.17
C THR A 366 -2.86 10.25 9.14
N MET A 367 -3.36 9.16 9.74
CA MET A 367 -2.69 7.85 9.73
C MET A 367 -2.44 7.36 8.30
N GLY A 368 -1.19 6.99 8.01
CA GLY A 368 -0.76 6.54 6.69
C GLY A 368 -0.54 7.67 5.66
N ALA A 369 -0.55 8.95 6.06
CA ALA A 369 -0.16 10.03 5.18
C ALA A 369 1.36 10.00 4.91
N VAL A 370 1.77 9.99 3.63
CA VAL A 370 3.18 9.83 3.27
C VAL A 370 4.03 11.06 3.60
N ASN A 371 3.43 12.25 3.58
CA ASN A 371 4.12 13.54 3.71
C ASN A 371 3.75 14.35 4.97
N PHE A 372 2.95 13.79 5.88
CA PHE A 372 2.33 14.53 6.98
C PHE A 372 2.60 13.89 8.34
N PRO A 373 2.52 14.62 9.48
CA PRO A 373 2.53 14.02 10.82
C PRO A 373 1.36 13.06 11.00
N GLU A 374 1.57 11.96 11.73
CA GLU A 374 0.57 10.91 11.91
C GLU A 374 -0.18 11.10 13.23
N VAL A 375 -1.43 11.53 13.14
CA VAL A 375 -2.28 11.87 14.29
C VAL A 375 -3.64 11.20 14.13
N ASP A 376 -4.10 10.56 15.20
CA ASP A 376 -5.44 10.01 15.30
C ASP A 376 -6.02 10.18 16.70
N LEU A 377 -7.34 10.36 16.77
CA LEU A 377 -8.09 10.42 18.02
C LEU A 377 -9.27 9.46 17.96
N ARG A 378 -9.51 8.75 19.06
CA ARG A 378 -10.71 7.92 19.25
C ARG A 378 -11.97 8.66 18.79
N ALA A 379 -12.82 7.95 18.05
CA ALA A 379 -14.02 8.52 17.46
C ALA A 379 -14.94 9.15 18.52
N ILE A 380 -15.70 10.17 18.09
CA ILE A 380 -16.78 10.75 18.88
C ILE A 380 -18.01 9.83 18.71
N PRO A 381 -18.56 9.24 19.78
CA PRO A 381 -19.78 8.43 19.70
C PRO A 381 -20.97 9.26 19.22
N ALA A 382 -21.84 8.68 18.39
CA ALA A 382 -23.07 9.34 17.90
C ALA A 382 -24.00 9.83 19.02
N GLU A 383 -23.97 9.18 20.18
CA GLU A 383 -24.77 9.53 21.36
C GLU A 383 -24.27 10.78 22.09
N GLN A 384 -23.01 11.17 21.89
CA GLN A 384 -22.45 12.38 22.48
C GLN A 384 -22.67 13.56 21.53
N GLY A 385 -23.38 14.59 22.01
CA GLY A 385 -23.64 15.84 21.30
C GLY A 385 -22.84 16.99 21.89
N GLY A 386 -22.60 18.05 21.10
CA GLY A 386 -21.95 19.28 21.58
C GLY A 386 -20.42 19.25 21.62
N GLN A 387 -19.79 18.15 21.22
CA GLN A 387 -18.34 18.07 21.04
C GLN A 387 -17.95 18.54 19.65
N ILE A 388 -16.80 19.21 19.59
CA ILE A 388 -16.25 19.74 18.34
C ILE A 388 -14.81 19.33 18.26
N ARG A 389 -14.44 18.78 17.10
CA ARG A 389 -13.07 18.40 16.80
C ARG A 389 -12.35 19.54 16.10
N VAL A 390 -11.31 20.06 16.74
CA VAL A 390 -10.41 21.06 16.20
C VAL A 390 -9.24 20.36 15.55
N CYS A 391 -9.03 20.63 14.26
CA CYS A 391 -7.89 20.15 13.49
C CYS A 391 -7.05 21.37 13.09
N HIS A 392 -5.89 21.53 13.71
CA HIS A 392 -5.02 22.70 13.54
C HIS A 392 -3.67 22.28 12.94
N ILE A 393 -3.41 22.75 11.73
CA ILE A 393 -2.15 22.56 11.00
C ILE A 393 -1.36 23.85 11.11
N HIS A 394 -0.10 23.75 11.53
CA HIS A 394 0.74 24.91 11.75
C HIS A 394 2.21 24.66 11.40
N LYS A 395 2.95 25.76 11.24
CA LYS A 395 4.41 25.74 11.16
C LYS A 395 4.97 25.19 12.47
N ASN A 396 5.93 24.29 12.37
CA ASN A 396 6.58 23.67 13.52
C ASN A 396 7.54 24.68 14.19
N GLN A 397 7.01 25.51 15.08
CA GLN A 397 7.77 26.54 15.80
C GLN A 397 7.38 26.59 17.29
N PRO A 398 8.30 27.02 18.18
CA PRO A 398 8.01 27.13 19.61
C PRO A 398 6.84 28.06 19.92
N GLY A 399 6.07 27.74 20.95
CA GLY A 399 5.01 28.59 21.49
C GLY A 399 3.62 28.39 20.87
N VAL A 400 3.49 27.71 19.73
CA VAL A 400 2.18 27.49 19.08
C VAL A 400 1.22 26.70 19.98
N LEU A 401 1.69 25.61 20.59
CA LEU A 401 0.85 24.82 21.51
C LEU A 401 0.34 25.62 22.71
N LYS A 402 1.16 26.55 23.22
CA LYS A 402 0.74 27.47 24.30
C LYS A 402 -0.41 28.36 23.81
N GLN A 403 -0.26 28.98 22.64
CA GLN A 403 -1.28 29.86 22.06
C GLN A 403 -2.60 29.12 21.80
N VAL A 404 -2.51 27.91 21.23
CA VAL A 404 -3.69 27.07 20.97
C VAL A 404 -4.36 26.66 22.29
N ASN A 405 -3.60 26.21 23.28
CA ASN A 405 -4.17 25.83 24.58
C ASN A 405 -4.76 27.02 25.34
N GLU A 406 -4.19 28.22 25.22
CA GLU A 406 -4.79 29.45 25.76
C GLU A 406 -6.11 29.79 25.05
N ALA A 407 -6.21 29.58 23.74
CA ALA A 407 -7.45 29.75 22.98
C ALA A 407 -8.53 28.73 23.37
N LEU A 408 -8.12 27.48 23.64
CA LEU A 408 -9.01 26.40 24.05
C LEU A 408 -9.34 26.41 25.56
N SER A 409 -8.61 27.15 26.39
CA SER A 409 -8.76 27.19 27.85
C SER A 409 -10.16 27.46 28.41
N PRO A 410 -11.07 28.18 27.71
CA PRO A 410 -12.45 28.33 28.18
C PRO A 410 -13.30 27.05 28.08
N TYR A 411 -12.84 26.05 27.34
CA TYR A 411 -13.57 24.81 27.04
C TYR A 411 -12.89 23.60 27.68
N ASN A 412 -13.66 22.55 27.94
CA ASN A 412 -13.10 21.29 28.41
C ASN A 412 -12.49 20.51 27.22
N VAL A 413 -11.16 20.35 27.21
CA VAL A 413 -10.44 19.56 26.21
C VAL A 413 -10.44 18.09 26.66
N GLU A 414 -11.29 17.26 26.05
CA GLU A 414 -11.42 15.84 26.41
C GLU A 414 -10.25 14.99 25.90
N LYS A 415 -9.72 15.36 24.73
CA LYS A 415 -8.68 14.61 24.01
C LYS A 415 -7.83 15.60 23.25
N GLN A 416 -6.52 15.37 23.23
CA GLN A 416 -5.59 16.14 22.41
C GLN A 416 -4.43 15.24 21.99
N TYR A 417 -4.04 15.32 20.72
CA TYR A 417 -2.84 14.68 20.18
C TYR A 417 -2.16 15.71 19.27
N THR A 418 -0.85 15.87 19.43
CA THR A 418 -0.02 16.61 18.47
C THR A 418 1.18 15.79 18.03
N ASP A 419 1.54 15.92 16.75
CA ASP A 419 2.76 15.37 16.15
C ASP A 419 3.38 16.39 15.18
N SER A 420 4.65 16.22 14.86
CA SER A 420 5.37 17.10 13.93
C SER A 420 6.28 16.32 12.98
N LYS A 421 6.39 16.78 11.74
CA LYS A 421 7.20 16.17 10.68
C LYS A 421 7.82 17.27 9.84
N GLY A 422 9.13 17.46 10.01
CA GLY A 422 9.86 18.55 9.35
C GLY A 422 9.33 19.93 9.76
N GLU A 423 8.92 20.73 8.78
CA GLU A 423 8.47 22.13 8.96
C GLU A 423 7.01 22.25 9.41
N VAL A 424 6.26 21.14 9.46
CA VAL A 424 4.81 21.14 9.70
C VAL A 424 4.48 20.32 10.94
N ALA A 425 3.53 20.82 11.71
CA ALA A 425 2.95 20.14 12.86
C ALA A 425 1.43 20.13 12.76
N TYR A 426 0.83 19.09 13.35
CA TYR A 426 -0.60 18.89 13.33
C TYR A 426 -1.09 18.59 14.74
N LEU A 427 -2.15 19.29 15.14
CA LEU A 427 -2.83 19.12 16.40
C LEU A 427 -4.29 18.79 16.16
N MET A 428 -4.75 17.72 16.79
CA MET A 428 -6.17 17.39 16.91
C MET A 428 -6.59 17.54 18.36
N ALA A 429 -7.73 18.18 18.61
CA ALA A 429 -8.33 18.27 19.93
C ALA A 429 -9.86 18.12 19.86
N ASP A 430 -10.43 17.34 20.78
CA ASP A 430 -11.88 17.28 20.99
C ASP A 430 -12.23 18.18 22.18
N ILE A 431 -13.05 19.21 21.93
CA ILE A 431 -13.56 20.12 22.96
C ILE A 431 -15.06 19.89 23.18
N ALA A 432 -15.48 19.89 24.44
CA ALA A 432 -16.87 19.69 24.84
C ALA A 432 -17.57 21.01 25.21
N ASP A 433 -18.91 20.97 25.24
CA ASP A 433 -19.80 22.05 25.69
C ASP A 433 -19.64 23.37 24.94
N VAL A 434 -19.33 23.31 23.65
CA VAL A 434 -19.09 24.50 22.82
C VAL A 434 -20.38 25.00 22.19
N SER A 435 -20.69 26.28 22.37
CA SER A 435 -21.81 26.91 21.65
C SER A 435 -21.43 27.19 20.20
N PHE A 436 -22.30 26.83 19.25
CA PHE A 436 -22.10 27.17 17.82
C PHE A 436 -21.91 28.67 17.56
N LYS A 437 -22.38 29.54 18.45
CA LYS A 437 -22.19 30.99 18.35
C LYS A 437 -20.77 31.46 18.64
N GLU A 438 -20.01 30.70 19.42
CA GLU A 438 -18.65 31.05 19.87
C GLU A 438 -17.57 30.55 18.91
N LEU A 439 -17.93 29.62 18.02
CA LEU A 439 -17.02 28.98 17.08
C LEU A 439 -16.33 29.93 16.10
N PRO A 440 -17.00 30.93 15.50
CA PRO A 440 -16.31 31.87 14.61
C PRO A 440 -15.19 32.63 15.34
N GLN A 441 -15.44 33.07 16.58
CA GLN A 441 -14.45 33.78 17.39
C GLN A 441 -13.30 32.86 17.81
N LEU A 442 -13.59 31.62 18.19
CA LEU A 442 -12.55 30.64 18.51
C LEU A 442 -11.69 30.32 17.29
N LYS A 443 -12.31 30.11 16.13
CA LYS A 443 -11.61 29.89 14.87
C LYS A 443 -10.71 31.06 14.53
N GLU A 444 -11.21 32.29 14.64
CA GLU A 444 -10.42 33.50 14.38
C GLU A 444 -9.20 33.59 15.29
N ARG A 445 -9.36 33.36 16.61
CA ARG A 445 -8.26 33.37 17.59
C ARG A 445 -7.15 32.38 17.27
N ILE A 446 -7.49 31.19 16.78
CA ILE A 446 -6.50 30.16 16.40
C ILE A 446 -5.89 30.48 15.02
N SER A 447 -6.73 30.92 14.08
CA SER A 447 -6.34 31.08 12.67
C SER A 447 -5.56 32.37 12.40
N SER A 448 -5.67 33.38 13.26
CA SER A 448 -4.99 34.68 13.12
C SER A 448 -3.49 34.63 13.46
N THR A 449 -2.95 33.48 13.85
CA THR A 449 -1.53 33.33 14.19
C THR A 449 -0.68 33.19 12.93
N ASP A 450 0.52 33.79 12.92
CA ASP A 450 1.47 33.69 11.78
C ASP A 450 1.96 32.26 11.51
N SER A 451 1.82 31.39 12.51
CA SER A 451 2.10 29.96 12.45
C SER A 451 0.98 29.14 11.81
N ASN A 452 -0.25 29.64 11.79
CA ASN A 452 -1.38 28.89 11.25
C ASN A 452 -1.19 28.65 9.75
N ILE A 453 -1.40 27.39 9.34
CA ILE A 453 -1.48 27.00 7.93
C ILE A 453 -2.95 26.78 7.59
N ILE A 454 -3.61 25.84 8.26
CA ILE A 454 -5.03 25.53 8.08
C ILE A 454 -5.63 25.15 9.43
N THR A 455 -6.80 25.71 9.76
CA THR A 455 -7.60 25.30 10.92
C THR A 455 -9.00 24.90 10.48
N ARG A 456 -9.42 23.70 10.87
CA ARG A 456 -10.76 23.15 10.59
C ARG A 456 -11.45 22.76 11.90
N PHE A 457 -12.76 22.94 11.92
CA PHE A 457 -13.64 22.50 12.98
C PHE A 457 -14.62 21.49 12.38
N LEU A 458 -14.69 20.30 12.99
CA LEU A 458 -15.55 19.21 12.57
C LEU A 458 -16.58 18.93 13.68
N ALA A 459 -17.85 18.81 13.33
CA ALA A 459 -18.94 18.50 14.26
C ALA A 459 -19.96 17.52 13.66
#